data_AF-A0A2M9WH66-F1
#
_entry.id   AF-A0A2M9WH66-F1
#
_cell.length_a   1.000
_cell.length_b   1.000
_cell.length_c   1.000
_cell.angle_alpha   90.00
_cell.angle_beta   90.00
_cell.angle_gamma   90.00
#
_symmetry.space_group_name_H-M   'P 1'
#
loop_
_entity.id
_entity.type
_entity.pdbx_description
1 polymer ?
#
loop_
_entity_poly.entity_id
_entity_poly.type
_entity_poly.pdbx_seq_one_letter_code
_entity_poly.pdbx_strand_id
1 'polypeptide(L)'
;MLLIDQLVEQHVRAAQEKGELSNLPGEGSPLQLDDDSAVPPELRSAYRLLKNSGFLPPELALRREALELHDLLRQLDPQDQQICELNKKLALLEIKLRQTGMSTDFLRGEYQEAINRHLQREG
;
A
#
# COMPACT_ATOMS: atom_id res chain seq x y z
N MET A 1 -3.96 11.79 -32.60
CA MET A 1 -3.00 12.06 -31.52
C MET A 1 -3.45 13.33 -30.81
N LEU A 2 -3.49 13.30 -29.49
CA LEU A 2 -3.89 14.43 -28.66
C LEU A 2 -2.74 15.43 -28.53
N LEU A 3 -3.05 16.69 -28.20
CA LEU A 3 -2.04 17.75 -28.03
C LEU A 3 -1.02 17.41 -26.91
N ILE A 4 -1.49 16.69 -25.89
CA ILE A 4 -0.68 16.22 -24.76
C ILE A 4 0.38 15.23 -25.24
N ASP A 5 0.02 14.31 -26.14
CA ASP A 5 0.95 13.31 -26.69
C ASP A 5 2.14 14.00 -27.38
N GLN A 6 1.89 15.07 -28.13
CA GLN A 6 2.94 15.83 -28.81
C GLN A 6 3.87 16.57 -27.85
N LEU A 7 3.31 17.13 -26.76
CA LEU A 7 4.08 17.83 -25.75
C LEU A 7 5.00 16.85 -24.99
N VAL A 8 4.47 15.68 -24.63
CA VAL A 8 5.24 14.62 -23.96
C VAL A 8 6.38 14.14 -24.85
N GLU A 9 6.10 13.85 -26.13
CA GLU A 9 7.11 13.39 -27.10
C GLU A 9 8.24 14.41 -27.28
N GLN A 10 7.90 15.70 -27.39
CA GLN A 10 8.91 16.76 -27.48
C GLN A 10 9.79 16.82 -26.23
N HIS A 11 9.20 16.63 -25.05
CA HIS A 11 9.95 16.66 -23.79
C HIS A 11 10.91 15.47 -23.66
N VAL A 12 10.45 14.26 -24.01
CA VAL A 12 11.29 13.06 -24.03
C VAL A 12 12.46 13.23 -24.99
N ARG A 13 12.21 13.75 -26.19
CA ARG A 13 13.26 13.99 -27.20
C ARG A 13 14.30 15.00 -26.73
N ALA A 14 13.87 16.10 -26.11
CA ALA A 14 14.79 17.09 -25.57
C ALA A 14 15.68 16.51 -24.45
N ALA A 15 15.14 15.64 -23.58
CA ALA A 15 15.92 14.95 -22.55
C ALA A 15 16.93 13.96 -23.15
N GLN A 16 16.56 13.25 -24.23
CA GLN A 16 17.48 12.38 -24.98
C GLN A 16 18.63 13.15 -25.61
N GLU A 17 18.34 14.26 -26.30
CA GLU A 17 19.35 15.11 -26.96
C GLU A 17 20.36 15.70 -25.97
N LYS A 18 19.91 16.00 -24.75
CA LYS A 18 20.77 16.47 -23.65
C LYS A 18 21.57 15.35 -22.98
N GLY A 19 21.32 14.09 -23.32
CA GLY A 19 21.94 12.94 -22.66
C GLY A 19 21.44 12.68 -21.25
N GLU A 20 20.33 13.30 -20.80
CA GLU A 20 19.76 13.12 -19.46
C GLU A 20 19.27 11.68 -19.23
N LEU A 21 19.00 10.95 -20.31
CA LEU A 21 18.59 9.54 -20.28
C LEU A 21 19.75 8.56 -20.53
N SER A 22 20.99 9.03 -20.52
CA SER A 22 22.19 8.22 -20.72
C SER A 22 23.03 8.09 -19.45
N ASN A 23 23.76 6.99 -19.35
CA ASN A 23 24.50 6.52 -18.18
C ASN A 23 23.65 6.43 -16.90
N LEU A 24 22.38 6.03 -17.04
CA LEU A 24 21.49 5.87 -15.88
C LEU A 24 21.85 4.61 -15.08
N PRO A 25 21.62 4.60 -13.76
CA PRO A 25 21.81 3.40 -12.95
C PRO A 25 21.00 2.22 -13.51
N GLY A 26 21.69 1.15 -13.91
CA GLY A 26 21.07 -0.04 -14.49
C GLY A 26 20.91 -0.01 -16.01
N GLU A 27 21.44 0.99 -16.71
CA GLU A 27 21.46 1.02 -18.19
C GLU A 27 22.18 -0.21 -18.76
N GLY A 28 21.57 -0.86 -19.74
CA GLY A 28 22.07 -2.10 -20.36
C GLY A 28 21.99 -3.35 -19.47
N SER A 29 21.59 -3.22 -18.21
CA SER A 29 21.40 -4.35 -17.30
C SER A 29 20.02 -4.99 -17.51
N PRO A 30 19.87 -6.31 -17.27
CA PRO A 30 18.56 -6.94 -17.25
C PRO A 30 17.64 -6.26 -16.24
N LEU A 31 16.39 -6.01 -16.64
CA LEU A 31 15.37 -5.48 -15.73
C LEU A 31 15.11 -6.48 -14.61
N GLN A 32 15.27 -6.04 -13.35
CA GLN A 32 14.79 -6.78 -12.20
C GLN A 32 13.28 -6.59 -12.10
N LEU A 33 12.53 -7.61 -12.49
CA LEU A 33 11.07 -7.60 -12.39
C LEU A 33 10.66 -7.91 -10.95
N ASP A 34 9.74 -7.11 -10.42
CA ASP A 34 9.08 -7.42 -9.16
C ASP A 34 8.26 -8.72 -9.28
N ASP A 35 8.03 -9.38 -8.14
CA ASP A 35 7.13 -10.52 -8.06
C ASP A 35 5.66 -10.06 -8.21
N ASP A 36 5.22 -9.98 -9.46
CA ASP A 36 3.84 -9.65 -9.83
C ASP A 36 2.97 -10.92 -10.00
N SER A 37 3.34 -12.05 -9.37
CA SER A 37 2.61 -13.32 -9.52
C SER A 37 1.16 -13.24 -9.04
N ALA A 38 0.86 -12.36 -8.09
CA ALA A 38 -0.48 -12.09 -7.59
C ALA A 38 -1.32 -11.17 -8.50
N VAL A 39 -0.72 -10.59 -9.55
CA VAL A 39 -1.37 -9.64 -10.45
C VAL A 39 -1.59 -10.30 -11.83
N PRO A 40 -2.84 -10.28 -12.36
CA PRO A 40 -3.12 -10.75 -13.71
C PRO A 40 -2.21 -10.07 -14.75
N PRO A 41 -1.69 -10.81 -15.77
CA PRO A 41 -0.74 -10.28 -16.75
C PRO A 41 -1.12 -8.93 -17.36
N GLU A 42 -2.41 -8.76 -17.69
CA GLU A 42 -2.99 -7.56 -18.27
C GLU A 42 -2.99 -6.34 -17.34
N LEU A 43 -2.89 -6.53 -16.02
CA LEU A 43 -2.89 -5.47 -15.02
C LEU A 43 -1.49 -5.10 -14.51
N ARG A 44 -0.46 -5.90 -14.78
CA ARG A 44 0.88 -5.73 -14.19
C ARG A 44 1.51 -4.38 -14.52
N SER A 45 1.40 -3.92 -15.77
CA SER A 45 1.96 -2.64 -16.20
C SER A 45 1.30 -1.46 -15.45
N ALA A 46 -0.02 -1.48 -15.33
CA ALA A 46 -0.77 -0.46 -14.60
C ALA A 46 -0.41 -0.46 -13.10
N TYR A 47 -0.37 -1.63 -12.46
CA TYR A 47 0.01 -1.74 -11.05
C TYR A 47 1.45 -1.28 -10.80
N ARG A 48 2.37 -1.59 -11.70
CA ARG A 48 3.78 -1.17 -11.57
C ARG A 48 3.94 0.33 -11.72
N LEU A 49 3.21 0.95 -12.64
CA LEU A 49 3.18 2.41 -12.77
C LEU A 49 2.69 3.08 -11.48
N LEU A 50 1.59 2.59 -10.90
CA LEU A 50 1.06 3.10 -9.64
C LEU A 50 2.04 2.89 -8.46
N LYS A 51 2.65 1.71 -8.36
CA LYS A 51 3.66 1.40 -7.35
C LYS A 51 4.85 2.35 -7.45
N ASN A 52 5.36 2.57 -8.67
CA ASN A 52 6.51 3.44 -8.93
C ASN A 52 6.21 4.92 -8.65
N SER A 53 4.95 5.37 -8.79
CA SER A 53 4.54 6.74 -8.47
C SER A 53 4.30 6.97 -6.98
N GLY A 54 4.48 5.95 -6.13
CA GLY A 54 4.14 6.01 -4.70
C GLY A 54 2.63 6.09 -4.45
N PHE A 55 1.80 5.63 -5.39
CA PHE A 55 0.35 5.63 -5.21
C PHE A 55 -0.04 4.58 -4.16
N LEU A 56 -0.69 5.03 -3.08
CA LEU A 56 -1.25 4.15 -2.06
C LEU A 56 -2.74 3.95 -2.37
N PRO A 57 -3.17 2.72 -2.72
CA PRO A 57 -4.58 2.39 -2.89
C PRO A 57 -5.42 2.82 -1.66
N PRO A 58 -6.63 3.35 -1.87
CA PRO A 58 -7.48 3.85 -0.78
C PRO A 58 -7.80 2.76 0.26
N GLU A 59 -7.90 1.50 -0.16
CA GLU A 59 -8.12 0.35 0.70
C GLU A 59 -6.93 0.13 1.66
N LEU A 60 -5.70 0.32 1.18
CA LEU A 60 -4.50 0.23 2.01
C LEU A 60 -4.36 1.43 2.95
N ALA A 61 -4.77 2.62 2.50
CA ALA A 61 -4.83 3.79 3.37
C ALA A 61 -5.83 3.59 4.53
N LEU A 62 -7.05 3.09 4.24
CA LEU A 62 -8.05 2.76 5.25
C LEU A 62 -7.56 1.68 6.22
N ARG A 63 -6.84 0.67 5.71
CA ARG A 63 -6.24 -0.37 6.55
C ARG A 63 -5.20 0.20 7.51
N ARG A 64 -4.34 1.10 7.03
CA ARG A 64 -3.34 1.78 7.87
C ARG A 64 -4.02 2.62 8.97
N GLU A 65 -5.03 3.41 8.61
CA GLU A 65 -5.80 4.20 9.57
C GLU A 65 -6.46 3.33 10.65
N ALA A 66 -7.03 2.18 10.26
CA ALA A 66 -7.64 1.24 11.20
C ALA A 66 -6.62 0.65 12.19
N LEU A 67 -5.40 0.34 11.72
CA LEU A 67 -4.31 -0.16 12.57
C LEU A 67 -3.83 0.91 13.55
N GLU A 68 -3.56 2.13 13.07
CA GLU A 68 -3.13 3.25 13.91
C GLU A 68 -4.17 3.55 15.01
N LEU A 69 -5.45 3.53 14.65
CA LEU A 69 -6.54 3.74 15.60
C LEU A 69 -6.67 2.60 16.62
N HIS A 70 -6.48 1.36 16.18
CA HIS A 70 -6.49 0.20 17.06
C HIS A 70 -5.33 0.21 18.06
N ASP A 71 -4.13 0.58 17.60
CA ASP A 71 -2.95 0.70 18.46
C ASP A 71 -3.08 1.84 19.47
N LEU A 72 -3.65 2.97 19.06
CA LEU A 72 -3.99 4.08 19.95
C LEU A 72 -4.98 3.63 21.04
N LEU A 73 -6.04 2.90 20.66
CA LEU A 73 -7.03 2.35 21.59
C LEU A 73 -6.42 1.37 22.60
N ARG A 74 -5.38 0.62 22.23
CA ARG A 74 -4.67 -0.29 23.15
C ARG A 74 -3.81 0.44 24.19
N GLN A 75 -3.40 1.67 23.92
CA GLN A 75 -2.54 2.46 24.80
C GLN A 75 -3.33 3.39 25.74
N LEU A 76 -4.62 3.62 25.48
CA LEU A 76 -5.47 4.52 26.26
C LEU A 76 -6.03 3.84 27.53
N ASP A 77 -6.17 4.63 28.59
CA ASP A 77 -6.76 4.17 29.84
C ASP A 77 -8.27 3.92 29.68
N PRO A 78 -8.84 2.81 30.21
CA PRO A 78 -10.24 2.44 30.02
C PRO A 78 -11.29 3.48 30.46
N GLN A 79 -10.91 4.47 31.26
CA GLN A 79 -11.79 5.54 31.74
C GLN A 79 -11.71 6.82 30.91
N ASP A 80 -10.91 6.82 29.83
CA ASP A 80 -10.82 7.97 28.94
C ASP A 80 -12.14 8.13 28.16
N GLN A 81 -12.71 9.33 28.23
CA GLN A 81 -13.98 9.68 27.60
C GLN A 81 -13.89 9.56 26.07
N GLN A 82 -12.67 9.62 25.50
CA GLN A 82 -12.41 9.53 24.07
C GLN A 82 -12.52 8.11 23.50
N ILE A 83 -12.44 7.07 24.33
CA ILE A 83 -12.49 5.66 23.89
C ILE A 83 -13.80 5.34 23.17
N CYS A 84 -14.92 5.87 23.64
CA CYS A 84 -16.22 5.65 23.01
C CYS A 84 -16.26 6.18 21.56
N GLU A 85 -15.71 7.38 21.34
CA GLU A 85 -15.66 8.00 20.01
C GLU A 85 -14.67 7.29 19.08
N LEU A 86 -13.50 6.91 19.58
CA LEU A 86 -12.48 6.19 18.81
C LEU A 86 -12.99 4.78 18.41
N ASN A 87 -13.73 4.09 19.29
CA ASN A 87 -14.36 2.81 18.95
C ASN A 87 -15.42 2.95 17.84
N LYS A 88 -16.25 4.01 17.86
CA LYS A 88 -17.21 4.27 16.77
C LYS A 88 -16.50 4.51 15.44
N LYS A 89 -15.40 5.26 15.44
CA LYS A 89 -14.57 5.48 14.25
C LYS A 89 -13.97 4.17 13.74
N LEU A 90 -13.47 3.32 14.63
CA LEU A 90 -12.90 2.02 14.26
C LEU A 90 -13.96 1.11 13.64
N ALA A 91 -15.17 1.07 14.21
CA ALA A 91 -16.30 0.33 13.63
C ALA A 91 -16.69 0.82 12.24
N LEU A 92 -16.66 2.14 12.00
CA LEU A 92 -16.92 2.71 10.68
C LEU A 92 -15.83 2.31 9.66
N LEU A 93 -14.56 2.32 10.06
CA LEU A 93 -13.44 1.87 9.22
C LEU A 93 -13.54 0.38 8.89
N GLU A 94 -13.92 -0.46 9.86
CA GLU A 94 -14.18 -1.88 9.62
C GLU A 94 -15.26 -2.11 8.56
N ILE A 95 -16.38 -1.37 8.64
CA ILE A 95 -17.46 -1.48 7.66
C ILE A 95 -16.97 -1.07 6.26
N LYS A 96 -16.23 0.04 6.15
CA LYS A 96 -15.66 0.49 4.87
C LYS A 96 -14.71 -0.53 4.26
N LEU A 97 -13.84 -1.14 5.07
CA LEU A 97 -12.90 -2.17 4.62
C LEU A 97 -13.63 -3.42 4.11
N ARG A 98 -14.70 -3.86 4.78
CA ARG A 98 -15.49 -5.00 4.29
C ARG A 98 -16.20 -4.69 2.97
N GLN A 99 -16.68 -3.45 2.79
CA GLN A 99 -17.31 -3.03 1.53
C GLN A 99 -16.34 -3.04 0.35
N THR A 100 -15.04 -2.78 0.58
CA THR A 100 -14.01 -2.87 -0.45
C THR A 100 -13.46 -4.29 -0.63
N GLY A 101 -14.05 -5.28 0.04
CA GLY A 101 -13.63 -6.69 -0.05
C GLY A 101 -12.38 -7.04 0.77
N MET A 102 -11.92 -6.14 1.65
CA MET A 102 -10.77 -6.39 2.53
C MET A 102 -11.19 -7.16 3.78
N SER A 103 -10.38 -8.14 4.19
CA SER A 103 -10.54 -8.80 5.50
C SER A 103 -10.23 -7.82 6.63
N THR A 104 -11.04 -7.87 7.71
CA THR A 104 -10.85 -7.11 8.96
C THR A 104 -10.18 -7.91 10.07
N ASP A 105 -9.78 -9.16 9.80
CA ASP A 105 -9.29 -10.09 10.83
C ASP A 105 -7.96 -9.64 11.45
N PHE A 106 -7.23 -8.79 10.72
CA PHE A 106 -5.99 -8.18 11.19
C PHE A 106 -6.19 -7.29 12.44
N LEU A 107 -7.40 -6.81 12.71
CA LEU A 107 -7.71 -6.01 13.91
C LEU A 107 -7.95 -6.87 15.15
N ARG A 108 -8.20 -8.17 14.99
CA ARG A 108 -8.66 -9.05 16.07
C ARG A 108 -7.55 -9.82 16.76
N GLY A 109 -6.30 -9.72 16.31
CA GLY A 109 -5.14 -10.33 16.97
C GLY A 109 -5.21 -11.86 17.13
N GLU A 110 -6.19 -12.55 16.51
CA GLU A 110 -6.50 -13.96 16.79
C GLU A 110 -5.32 -14.90 16.50
N TYR A 111 -4.46 -14.52 15.55
CA TYR A 111 -3.24 -15.26 15.23
C TYR A 111 -2.03 -14.85 16.08
N GLN A 112 -2.05 -13.69 16.75
CA GLN A 112 -0.90 -13.19 17.50
C GLN A 112 -0.53 -14.11 18.66
N GLU A 113 -1.52 -14.61 19.41
CA GLU A 113 -1.30 -15.56 20.49
C GLU A 113 -0.91 -16.96 19.99
N ALA A 114 -1.49 -17.40 18.88
CA ALA A 114 -1.17 -18.70 18.29
C ALA A 114 0.27 -18.72 17.74
N ILE A 115 0.68 -17.66 17.04
CA ILE A 115 2.03 -17.50 16.48
C ILE A 115 3.06 -17.33 17.61
N ASN A 116 2.80 -16.51 18.63
CA ASN A 116 3.71 -16.37 19.78
C ASN A 116 3.92 -17.70 20.51
N ARG A 117 2.86 -18.49 20.71
CA ARG A 117 2.99 -19.84 21.31
C ARG A 117 3.80 -20.80 20.46
N HIS A 118 3.70 -20.69 19.14
CA HIS A 118 4.45 -21.56 18.25
C HIS A 118 5.94 -21.19 18.22
N LEU A 119 6.25 -19.90 18.12
CA LEU A 119 7.63 -19.39 18.15
C LEU A 119 8.34 -19.65 19.49
N GLN A 120 7.62 -19.62 20.62
CA GLN A 120 8.16 -19.96 21.94
C GLN A 120 8.41 -21.46 22.15
N ARG A 121 7.87 -22.33 21.29
CA ARG A 121 8.11 -23.79 21.34
C ARG A 121 9.29 -24.24 20.49
N GLU A 122 9.74 -23.40 19.55
CA GLU A 122 10.81 -23.73 18.59
C GLU A 122 12.15 -23.04 18.91
N GLY A 123 12.24 -22.26 19.99
CA GLY A 123 13.49 -21.69 20.53
C GLY A 123 13.85 -22.26 21.89
#